data_AF-G2IPQ3-F1
#
_entry.id   AF-G2IPQ3-F1
#
_cell.length_a   1.000
_cell.length_b   1.000
_cell.length_c   1.000
_cell.angle_alpha   90.00
_cell.angle_beta   90.00
_cell.angle_gamma   90.00
#
_symmetry.space_group_name_H-M   'P 1'
#
loop_
_entity.id
_entity.type
_entity.pdbx_description
1 polymer ?
#
loop_
_entity_poly.entity_id
_entity_poly.type
_entity_poly.pdbx_seq_one_letter_code
_entity_poly.pdbx_strand_id
1 'polypeptide(L)' 'MSTLLNGNANLSADMAIRFEKAFGIKADTLLRMQTAYELAQAREHEQDIKVEKLAKAA' A
#
# COMPACT_ATOMS: atom_id res chain seq x y z
N MET A 1 21.66 10.57 -1.95
CA MET A 1 21.31 9.72 -3.10
C MET A 1 19.85 9.36 -2.99
N SER A 2 19.11 9.71 -4.03
CA SER A 2 17.66 9.90 -4.06
C SER A 2 16.88 8.59 -3.96
N THR A 3 16.50 8.19 -2.75
CA THR A 3 15.49 7.13 -2.53
C THR A 3 14.07 7.69 -2.34
N LEU A 4 13.90 9.01 -2.51
CA LEU A 4 12.63 9.73 -2.33
C LEU A 4 11.87 10.02 -3.64
N LEU A 5 12.44 9.67 -4.79
CA LEU A 5 11.95 10.08 -6.12
C LEU A 5 11.70 8.91 -7.08
N ASN A 6 11.66 7.67 -6.59
CA ASN A 6 11.09 6.58 -7.36
C ASN A 6 9.62 6.50 -6.97
N GLY A 7 8.73 6.72 -7.93
CA GLY A 7 7.27 6.74 -7.81
C GLY A 7 6.60 5.45 -7.30
N ASN A 8 7.29 4.68 -6.46
CA ASN A 8 6.77 3.71 -5.50
C ASN A 8 6.72 4.30 -4.07
N ALA A 9 6.65 5.63 -3.95
CA ALA A 9 6.39 6.33 -2.69
C ALA A 9 4.92 6.17 -2.25
N ASN A 10 4.39 4.95 -2.39
CA ASN A 10 3.21 4.48 -1.70
C ASN A 10 3.47 4.76 -0.23
N LEU A 11 2.82 5.80 0.30
CA LEU A 11 3.04 6.40 1.61
C LEU A 11 3.83 5.51 2.59
N SER A 12 5.16 5.63 2.63
CA SER A 12 5.97 4.84 3.57
C SER A 12 5.59 5.22 5.00
N ALA A 13 5.68 4.31 5.96
CA ALA A 13 5.34 4.57 7.36
C ALA A 13 6.04 5.85 7.92
N ASP A 14 7.29 6.08 7.53
CA ASP A 14 8.02 7.30 7.90
C ASP A 14 7.39 8.57 7.31
N MET A 15 6.90 8.52 6.07
CA MET A 15 6.17 9.64 5.45
C MET A 15 4.82 9.86 6.12
N ALA A 16 4.08 8.79 6.41
CA ALA A 16 2.80 8.87 7.12
C ALA A 16 2.95 9.59 8.47
N ILE A 17 4.00 9.26 9.24
CA ILE A 17 4.33 9.91 10.52
C ILE A 17 4.72 11.39 10.31
N ARG A 18 5.45 11.73 9.24
CA ARG A 18 5.76 13.13 8.91
C ARG A 18 4.50 13.93 8.58
N PHE A 19 3.55 13.35 7.83
CA PHE A 19 2.26 13.97 7.53
C PHE A 19 1.41 14.15 8.80
N GLU A 20 1.41 13.18 9.71
CA GLU A 20 0.72 13.31 11.00
C GLU A 20 1.28 14.46 11.83
N LYS A 21 2.60 14.59 11.90
CA LYS A 21 3.25 15.70 12.60
C LYS A 21 3.02 17.06 11.93
N ALA A 22 2.95 17.11 10.61
CA ALA A 22 2.83 18.36 9.85
C ALA A 22 1.38 18.85 9.73
N PHE A 23 0.40 17.95 9.62
CA PHE A 23 -0.98 18.27 9.29
C PHE A 23 -2.01 17.76 10.33
N GLY A 24 -1.58 17.02 11.35
CA GLY A 24 -2.46 16.47 12.38
C GLY A 24 -3.36 15.32 11.90
N ILE A 25 -3.10 14.77 10.71
CA ILE A 25 -3.87 13.66 10.14
C ILE A 25 -3.22 12.34 10.55
N LYS A 26 -3.99 11.40 11.11
CA LYS A 26 -3.45 10.11 11.55
C LYS A 26 -2.77 9.35 10.41
N ALA A 27 -1.51 8.96 10.62
CA ALA A 27 -0.71 8.16 9.70
C ALA A 27 -1.46 6.89 9.27
N ASP A 28 -2.10 6.21 10.22
CA ASP A 28 -2.90 4.99 9.99
C ASP A 28 -4.02 5.18 8.96
N THR A 29 -4.62 6.38 8.94
CA THR A 29 -5.72 6.68 8.01
C THR A 29 -5.18 6.79 6.58
N LEU A 30 -4.04 7.47 6.42
CA LEU A 30 -3.40 7.64 5.13
C LEU A 30 -2.88 6.30 4.59
N LEU A 31 -2.26 5.47 5.45
CA LEU A 31 -1.80 4.13 5.09
C LEU A 31 -2.97 3.24 4.65
N ARG A 32 -4.08 3.26 5.39
CA ARG A 32 -5.28 2.47 5.04
C ARG A 32 -5.89 2.90 3.71
N MET A 33 -5.95 4.20 3.43
CA MET A 33 -6.43 4.71 2.14
C MET A 33 -5.52 4.26 1.00
N GLN A 34 -4.21 4.32 1.20
CA GLN A 34 -3.23 3.88 0.21
C GLN A 34 -3.37 2.37 -0.07
N THR A 35 -3.44 1.55 0.96
CA THR A 35 -3.65 0.10 0.81
C THR A 35 -4.98 -0.21 0.13
N ALA A 36 -6.05 0.54 0.40
CA ALA A 36 -7.32 0.37 -0.28
C ALA A 36 -7.22 0.70 -1.78
N TYR A 37 -6.48 1.75 -2.15
CA TYR A 37 -6.23 2.13 -3.54
C TYR A 37 -5.37 1.10 -4.28
N GLU A 38 -4.32 0.58 -3.65
CA GLU A 38 -3.51 -0.51 -4.21
C GLU A 38 -4.34 -1.77 -4.40
N LEU A 39 -5.17 -2.14 -3.43
CA LEU A 39 -6.06 -3.29 -3.55
C LEU A 39 -7.08 -3.12 -4.67
N ALA A 40 -7.62 -1.91 -4.86
CA ALA A 40 -8.55 -1.61 -5.94
C ALA A 40 -7.89 -1.78 -7.31
N GLN A 41 -6.69 -1.23 -7.50
CA GLN A 41 -5.90 -1.46 -8.72
C GLN A 41 -5.55 -2.93 -8.90
N ALA A 42 -5.14 -3.61 -7.83
CA ALA A 42 -4.82 -5.04 -7.87
C ALA A 42 -6.02 -5.90 -8.27
N ARG A 43 -7.23 -5.47 -7.90
CA ARG A 43 -8.49 -6.12 -8.29
C ARG A 43 -8.83 -5.93 -9.76
N GLU A 44 -8.48 -4.80 -10.37
CA GLU A 44 -8.73 -4.57 -11.80
C GLU A 44 -8.01 -5.60 -12.68
N HIS A 45 -6.84 -6.06 -12.24
CA HIS A 45 -6.05 -7.08 -12.93
C HIS A 45 -6.03 -8.43 -12.17
N GLU A 46 -7.04 -8.71 -11.33
CA GLU A 46 -7.07 -9.94 -10.53
C GLU A 46 -7.10 -11.20 -11.40
N GLN A 47 -7.65 -11.09 -12.61
CA GLN A 47 -7.75 -12.20 -13.57
C GLN A 47 -6.39 -12.65 -14.10
N ASP A 48 -5.39 -11.77 -14.08
CA ASP A 48 -4.02 -12.08 -14.48
C ASP A 48 -3.21 -12.73 -13.34
N ILE A 49 -3.72 -12.67 -12.11
CA ILE A 49 -3.09 -13.26 -10.92
C ILE A 49 -3.41 -14.75 -10.87
N LYS A 50 -2.57 -15.57 -11.52
CA LYS A 50 -2.68 -17.03 -11.48
C LYS A 50 -2.16 -17.57 -10.15
N VAL A 51 -3.07 -18.06 -9.31
CA VAL A 51 -2.74 -18.70 -8.03
C VAL A 51 -3.26 -20.14 -8.03
N GLU A 52 -2.38 -21.10 -7.75
CA GLU A 52 -2.80 -22.47 -7.45
C GLU A 52 -3.34 -22.52 -6.02
N LYS A 53 -4.56 -23.03 -5.84
CA LYS A 53 -5.10 -23.24 -4.50
C LYS A 53 -4.22 -24.27 -3.81
N LEU A 54 -3.60 -23.88 -2.70
CA LEU A 54 -2.92 -24.82 -1.82
C LEU A 54 -3.97 -25.85 -1.36
N ALA A 55 -3.87 -27.06 -1.90
CA ALA A 55 -4.65 -28.19 -1.42
C ALA A 55 -4.29 -28.38 0.05
N LYS A 56 -5.32 -28.41 0.92
CA LYS A 56 -5.17 -28.62 2.36
C LYS A 56 -4.14 -29.72 2.61
N ALA A 57 -3.11 -29.41 3.39
CA ALA A 57 -2.36 -30.44 4.09
C ALA A 57 -3.38 -31.26 4.88
N ALA A 58 -3.52 -32.53 4.50
CA ALA A 58 -4.37 -33.51 5.17
C ALA A 58 -3.78 -33.86 6.54
#